data_AF-A0A7S2M764-F1
#
_entry.id   AF-A0A7S2M764-F1
#
_cell.length_a   1.000
_cell.length_b   1.000
_cell.length_c   1.000
_cell.angle_alpha   90.00
_cell.angle_beta   90.00
_cell.angle_gamma   90.00
#
_symmetry.space_group_name_H-M   'P 1'
#
loop_
_entity.id
_entity.type
_entity.pdbx_description
1 polymer ?
#
loop_
_entity_poly.entity_id
_entity_poly.type
_entity_poly.pdbx_seq_one_letter_code
_entity_poly.pdbx_strand_id
1 'polypeptide(L)'
;NHDYLMDRAKTNKNKVVLHSECHAIADAIKRHGEDECFNELFPKATIFIVELESDFAYETCHPCPKCDPLLRAVGIMQVFHTTPNGNLTKMELSTPSCELLANENCSLPLKAACDEQGITCKRLDTAMKEAADEGKE
;
A
#
# COMPACT_ATOMS: atom_id res chain seq x y z
N ASN A 1 -3.08 12.80 -1.43
CA ASN A 1 -2.00 12.57 -0.45
C ASN A 1 -2.42 13.12 0.90
N HIS A 2 -2.55 12.24 1.90
CA HIS A 2 -2.74 12.64 3.29
C HIS A 2 -1.40 12.48 4.02
N ASP A 3 -0.96 13.54 4.68
CA ASP A 3 0.30 13.52 5.41
C ASP A 3 0.09 12.92 6.80
N TYR A 4 0.62 11.72 7.04
CA TYR A 4 0.59 11.12 8.38
C TYR A 4 1.89 11.40 9.13
N LEU A 5 1.76 11.97 10.32
CA LEU A 5 2.88 12.21 11.22
C LEU A 5 3.08 10.98 12.11
N MET A 6 4.09 10.17 11.80
CA MET A 6 4.50 9.10 12.71
C MET A 6 5.28 9.65 13.90
N ASP A 7 5.15 8.99 15.04
CA ASP A 7 5.92 9.31 16.24
C ASP A 7 7.43 9.08 15.97
N ARG A 8 8.18 10.18 15.94
CA ARG A 8 9.60 10.25 15.62
C ARG A 8 10.45 9.34 16.50
N ALA A 9 10.00 9.09 17.75
CA ALA A 9 10.70 8.25 18.71
C ALA A 9 10.79 6.76 18.27
N LYS A 10 9.91 6.31 17.36
CA LYS A 10 9.86 4.90 16.93
C LYS A 10 10.54 4.60 15.60
N THR A 11 10.67 5.58 14.69
CA THR A 11 11.08 5.32 13.29
C THR A 11 12.21 6.21 12.75
N ASN A 12 12.71 7.19 13.53
CA ASN A 12 13.67 8.21 13.06
C ASN A 12 13.21 9.04 11.85
N LYS A 13 11.97 8.89 11.37
CA LYS A 13 11.37 9.62 10.24
C LYS A 13 10.26 10.54 10.74
N ASN A 14 10.28 11.80 10.30
CA ASN A 14 9.34 12.84 10.78
C ASN A 14 7.97 12.80 10.10
N LYS A 15 7.85 12.13 8.95
CA LYS A 15 6.65 12.23 8.10
C LYS A 15 6.56 11.02 7.17
N VAL A 16 5.41 10.37 7.14
CA VAL A 16 5.07 9.33 6.16
C VAL A 16 3.89 9.85 5.35
N VAL A 17 4.07 9.97 4.03
CA VAL A 17 2.97 10.36 3.15
C VAL A 17 2.15 9.10 2.86
N LEU A 18 0.88 9.12 3.23
CA LEU A 18 -0.05 8.03 2.95
C LEU A 18 -0.78 8.29 1.64
N HIS A 19 -0.69 7.30 0.77
CA HIS A 19 -1.41 7.27 -0.49
C HIS A 19 -2.73 6.52 -0.32
N SER A 20 -3.69 6.78 -1.20
CA SER A 20 -5.03 6.21 -1.15
C SER A 20 -5.02 4.69 -1.15
N GLU A 21 -4.06 4.06 -1.82
CA GLU A 21 -3.86 2.62 -1.86
C GLU A 21 -3.60 2.03 -0.46
N CYS A 22 -2.84 2.73 0.39
CA CYS A 22 -2.56 2.29 1.76
C CYS A 22 -3.85 2.25 2.58
N HIS A 23 -4.67 3.30 2.47
CA HIS A 23 -5.97 3.36 3.17
C HIS A 23 -6.94 2.32 2.62
N ALA A 24 -6.98 2.11 1.31
CA ALA A 24 -7.87 1.11 0.70
C ALA A 24 -7.55 -0.31 1.19
N ILE A 25 -6.26 -0.66 1.29
CA ILE A 25 -5.82 -1.94 1.86
C ILE A 25 -6.21 -2.04 3.33
N ALA A 26 -5.90 -1.02 4.15
CA ALA A 26 -6.22 -1.03 5.58
C ALA A 26 -7.73 -1.11 5.85
N ASP A 27 -8.54 -0.37 5.08
CA ASP A 27 -10.00 -0.41 5.17
C ASP A 27 -10.57 -1.77 4.75
N ALA A 28 -10.01 -2.42 3.71
CA ALA A 28 -10.39 -3.78 3.34
C ALA A 28 -10.10 -4.77 4.48
N ILE A 29 -8.90 -4.73 5.06
CA ILE A 29 -8.52 -5.58 6.19
C ILE A 29 -9.45 -5.35 7.40
N LYS A 30 -9.80 -4.09 7.68
CA LYS A 30 -10.72 -3.74 8.77
C LYS A 30 -12.11 -4.35 8.58
N ARG A 31 -12.61 -4.36 7.34
CA ARG A 31 -13.98 -4.80 7.01
C ARG A 31 -14.12 -6.31 6.88
N HIS A 32 -13.14 -6.96 6.27
CA HIS A 32 -13.22 -8.38 5.88
C HIS A 32 -12.28 -9.28 6.71
N GLY A 33 -11.36 -8.68 7.47
CA GLY A 33 -10.34 -9.43 8.18
C GLY A 33 -9.17 -9.78 7.28
N GLU A 34 -8.01 -9.94 7.92
CA GLU A 34 -6.73 -10.09 7.24
C GLU A 34 -6.66 -11.37 6.39
N ASP A 35 -7.10 -12.51 6.92
CA ASP A 35 -6.98 -13.78 6.21
C ASP A 35 -7.84 -13.86 4.95
N GLU A 36 -9.08 -13.39 5.03
CA GLU A 36 -9.97 -13.31 3.87
C GLU A 36 -9.38 -12.37 2.80
N CYS A 37 -8.87 -11.21 3.23
CA CYS A 37 -8.23 -10.25 2.35
C CYS A 37 -7.03 -10.86 1.59
N PHE A 38 -6.05 -11.41 2.30
CA PHE A 38 -4.81 -11.89 1.66
C PHE A 38 -5.00 -13.18 0.86
N ASN A 39 -5.86 -14.09 1.31
CA ASN A 39 -5.97 -15.41 0.68
C ASN A 39 -7.03 -15.42 -0.46
N GLU A 40 -8.04 -14.56 -0.39
CA GLU A 40 -9.19 -14.65 -1.29
C GLU A 40 -9.48 -13.37 -2.06
N LEU A 41 -9.50 -12.21 -1.39
CA LEU A 41 -9.99 -10.97 -1.98
C LEU A 41 -8.91 -10.26 -2.79
N PHE A 42 -7.75 -9.95 -2.20
CA PHE A 42 -6.67 -9.21 -2.85
C PHE A 42 -6.13 -9.87 -4.12
N PRO A 43 -5.92 -11.20 -4.19
CA PRO A 43 -5.47 -11.87 -5.42
C PRO A 43 -6.42 -11.70 -6.61
N LYS A 44 -7.69 -11.39 -6.35
CA LYS A 44 -8.74 -11.19 -7.37
C LYS A 44 -9.13 -9.71 -7.50
N ALA A 45 -8.62 -8.85 -6.64
CA ALA A 45 -8.98 -7.45 -6.60
C ALA A 45 -8.36 -6.70 -7.76
N THR A 46 -9.06 -5.65 -8.17
CA THR A 46 -8.56 -4.67 -9.13
C THR A 46 -8.62 -3.30 -8.48
N ILE A 47 -7.50 -2.59 -8.47
CA ILE A 47 -7.46 -1.21 -7.97
C ILE A 47 -7.83 -0.28 -9.11
N PHE A 48 -8.68 0.71 -8.81
CA PHE A 48 -9.11 1.73 -9.76
C PHE A 48 -8.59 3.09 -9.29
N ILE A 49 -7.62 3.65 -10.00
CA ILE A 49 -7.00 4.93 -9.66
C ILE A 49 -7.58 6.00 -10.57
N VAL A 50 -8.31 6.93 -9.95
CA VAL A 50 -8.83 8.12 -10.63
C VAL A 50 -8.08 9.31 -10.10
N GLU A 51 -7.49 10.06 -11.00
CA GLU A 51 -6.99 11.39 -10.70
C GLU A 51 -7.86 12.41 -11.43
N LEU A 52 -8.37 13.37 -10.68
CA LEU A 52 -9.09 14.49 -11.25
C LEU A 52 -8.07 15.53 -11.70
N GLU A 53 -8.22 16.03 -12.92
CA GLU A 53 -7.38 17.09 -13.45
C GLU A 53 -7.42 18.30 -12.51
N SER A 54 -6.25 18.71 -12.02
CA SER A 54 -6.05 19.85 -11.13
C SER A 54 -4.68 20.46 -11.39
N ASP A 55 -4.43 21.67 -10.89
CA ASP A 55 -3.13 22.35 -11.02
C ASP A 55 -1.94 21.57 -10.41
N PHE A 56 -2.21 20.46 -9.70
CA PHE A 56 -1.23 19.61 -9.03
C PHE A 56 -1.32 18.14 -9.47
N ALA A 57 -1.95 17.85 -10.60
CA ALA A 57 -2.10 16.48 -11.10
C ALA A 57 -0.75 15.89 -11.56
N TYR A 58 -0.55 14.59 -11.35
CA TYR A 58 0.54 13.83 -11.94
C TYR A 58 0.30 13.65 -13.45
N GLU A 59 1.36 13.64 -14.25
CA GLU A 59 1.25 13.39 -15.70
C GLU A 59 0.68 11.99 -16.02
N THR A 60 0.79 11.04 -15.08
CA THR A 60 0.25 9.69 -15.20
C THR A 60 -0.34 9.19 -13.89
N CYS A 61 -1.62 8.80 -13.92
CA CYS A 61 -2.39 8.38 -12.75
C CYS A 61 -2.16 6.90 -12.36
N HIS A 62 -1.07 6.29 -12.82
CA HIS A 62 -0.72 4.90 -12.49
C HIS A 62 -0.26 4.82 -11.03
N PRO A 63 -0.28 3.64 -10.38
CA PRO A 63 0.25 3.52 -9.02
C PRO A 63 1.68 4.04 -9.03
N CYS A 64 2.00 4.92 -8.08
CA CYS A 64 3.34 5.48 -8.04
C CYS A 64 4.37 4.36 -7.74
N PRO A 65 5.67 4.58 -7.98
CA PRO A 65 6.70 3.57 -7.69
C PRO A 65 6.75 3.08 -6.23
N LYS A 66 6.13 3.79 -5.29
CA LYS A 66 5.98 3.35 -3.89
C LYS A 66 4.77 2.44 -3.67
N CYS A 67 3.70 2.62 -4.45
CA CYS A 67 2.46 1.87 -4.30
C CYS A 67 2.47 0.56 -5.09
N ASP A 68 3.14 0.48 -6.24
CA ASP A 68 3.32 -0.78 -6.98
C ASP A 68 3.82 -1.94 -6.09
N PRO A 69 4.97 -1.81 -5.40
CA PRO A 69 5.46 -2.91 -4.56
C PRO A 69 4.50 -3.24 -3.41
N LEU A 70 3.79 -2.24 -2.86
CA LEU A 70 2.78 -2.48 -1.82
C LEU A 70 1.59 -3.29 -2.34
N LEU A 71 1.06 -2.95 -3.52
CA LEU A 71 -0.05 -3.67 -4.15
C LEU A 71 0.35 -5.13 -4.41
N ARG A 72 1.56 -5.35 -4.93
CA ARG A 72 2.14 -6.68 -5.12
C ARG A 72 2.38 -7.43 -3.80
N ALA A 73 2.75 -6.70 -2.74
CA ALA A 73 2.98 -7.26 -1.41
C ALA A 73 1.70 -7.87 -0.80
N VAL A 74 0.55 -7.26 -1.08
CA VAL A 74 -0.75 -7.77 -0.63
C VAL A 74 -1.43 -8.70 -1.63
N GLY A 75 -0.81 -8.93 -2.79
CA GLY A 75 -1.29 -9.88 -3.81
C GLY A 75 -2.16 -9.27 -4.91
N ILE A 76 -2.36 -7.96 -4.93
CA ILE A 76 -3.13 -7.27 -5.98
C ILE A 76 -2.25 -7.15 -7.23
N MET A 77 -2.74 -7.59 -8.38
CA MET A 77 -2.00 -7.57 -9.65
C MET A 77 -2.65 -6.75 -10.76
N GLN A 78 -3.91 -6.33 -10.58
CA GLN A 78 -4.65 -5.64 -11.63
C GLN A 78 -4.93 -4.22 -11.21
N VAL A 79 -4.59 -3.27 -12.09
CA VAL A 79 -4.87 -1.86 -11.89
C VAL A 79 -5.52 -1.29 -13.14
N PHE A 80 -6.58 -0.53 -12.94
CA PHE A 80 -7.07 0.42 -13.92
C PHE A 80 -6.74 1.82 -13.45
N HIS A 81 -6.32 2.68 -14.36
CA HIS A 81 -6.10 4.07 -14.05
C HIS A 81 -6.60 4.99 -15.17
N THR A 82 -6.96 6.21 -14.81
CA THR A 82 -7.25 7.26 -15.78
C THR A 82 -5.95 7.77 -16.43
N THR A 83 -6.05 8.25 -17.66
CA THR A 83 -5.01 9.02 -18.35
C THR A 83 -5.38 10.51 -18.31
N PRO A 84 -4.45 11.43 -18.62
CA PRO A 84 -4.75 12.87 -18.65
C PRO A 84 -5.95 13.25 -19.53
N ASN A 85 -6.21 12.48 -20.60
CA ASN A 85 -7.33 12.71 -21.50
C ASN A 85 -8.65 12.06 -21.02
N GLY A 86 -8.70 11.58 -19.78
CA GLY A 86 -9.88 10.91 -19.20
C GLY A 86 -10.11 9.47 -19.67
N ASN A 87 -9.23 8.90 -20.50
CA ASN A 87 -9.34 7.50 -20.91
C ASN A 87 -8.93 6.55 -19.79
N LEU A 88 -9.52 5.36 -19.77
CA LEU A 88 -9.15 4.30 -18.85
C LEU A 88 -8.10 3.36 -19.47
N THR A 89 -7.03 3.10 -18.74
CA THR A 89 -5.96 2.18 -19.13
C THR A 89 -5.85 1.04 -18.13
N LYS A 90 -5.71 -0.18 -18.63
CA LYS A 90 -5.38 -1.36 -17.82
C LYS A 90 -3.86 -1.50 -17.69
N MET A 91 -3.40 -1.76 -16.48
CA MET A 91 -2.02 -2.12 -16.16
C MET A 91 -2.03 -3.43 -15.37
N GLU A 92 -1.17 -4.36 -15.75
CA GLU A 92 -0.89 -5.57 -14.97
C GLU A 92 0.41 -5.35 -14.21
N LEU A 93 0.37 -5.57 -12.90
CA LEU A 93 1.54 -5.50 -12.05
C LEU A 93 2.34 -6.80 -12.16
N SER A 94 3.61 -6.72 -11.77
CA SER A 94 4.48 -7.89 -11.71
C SER A 94 4.00 -8.91 -10.67
N THR A 95 4.60 -10.10 -10.69
CA THR A 95 4.26 -11.22 -9.80
C THR A 95 4.11 -10.79 -8.33
N PRO A 96 3.08 -11.29 -7.61
CA PRO A 96 2.91 -11.07 -6.18
C PRO A 96 4.14 -11.49 -5.41
N SER A 97 4.47 -10.75 -4.35
CA SER A 97 5.60 -11.09 -3.49
C SER A 97 5.35 -10.57 -2.09
N CYS A 98 4.92 -11.45 -1.19
CA CYS A 98 4.66 -11.09 0.21
C CYS A 98 5.93 -10.61 0.94
N GLU A 99 7.12 -11.01 0.48
CA GLU A 99 8.41 -10.54 1.01
C GLU A 99 8.56 -9.02 0.89
N LEU A 100 7.86 -8.38 -0.06
CA LEU A 100 7.83 -6.92 -0.17
C LEU A 100 7.18 -6.25 1.05
N LEU A 101 6.39 -6.96 1.86
CA LEU A 101 5.88 -6.44 3.15
C LEU A 101 7.00 -6.16 4.15
N ALA A 102 8.16 -6.81 4.02
CA ALA A 102 9.34 -6.55 4.86
C ALA A 102 10.07 -5.26 4.44
N ASN A 103 9.85 -4.77 3.20
CA ASN A 103 10.47 -3.55 2.72
C ASN A 103 9.91 -2.32 3.44
N GLU A 104 10.79 -1.51 4.03
CA GLU A 104 10.42 -0.31 4.79
C GLU A 104 9.52 0.66 4.01
N ASN A 105 9.69 0.73 2.68
CA ASN A 105 8.87 1.59 1.81
C ASN A 105 7.42 1.08 1.64
N CYS A 106 7.15 -0.20 1.91
CA CYS A 106 5.81 -0.78 1.92
C CYS A 106 5.27 -0.88 3.36
N SER A 107 6.14 -1.30 4.28
CA SER A 107 5.76 -1.67 5.64
C SER A 107 5.38 -0.45 6.49
N LEU A 108 6.14 0.64 6.43
CA LEU A 108 5.84 1.84 7.23
C LEU A 108 4.53 2.51 6.80
N PRO A 109 4.27 2.77 5.49
CA PRO A 109 3.00 3.37 5.09
C PRO A 109 1.79 2.48 5.42
N LEU A 110 1.89 1.17 5.19
CA LEU A 110 0.79 0.26 5.53
C LEU A 110 0.57 0.20 7.04
N LYS A 111 1.63 0.18 7.84
CA LYS A 111 1.53 0.21 9.31
C LYS A 111 0.86 1.48 9.80
N ALA A 112 1.29 2.63 9.27
CA ALA A 112 0.66 3.91 9.56
C ALA A 112 -0.84 3.94 9.22
N ALA A 113 -1.24 3.42 8.06
CA ALA A 113 -2.65 3.32 7.68
C ALA A 113 -3.45 2.37 8.59
N CYS A 114 -2.86 1.25 9.00
CA CYS A 114 -3.47 0.34 10.00
C CYS A 114 -3.62 1.02 11.37
N ASP A 115 -2.59 1.75 11.83
CA ASP A 115 -2.58 2.48 13.10
C ASP A 115 -3.66 3.58 13.11
N GLU A 116 -3.80 4.36 12.03
CA GLU A 116 -4.88 5.35 11.88
C GLU A 116 -6.27 4.72 11.98
N GLN A 117 -6.43 3.50 11.46
CA GLN A 117 -7.70 2.78 11.44
C GLN A 117 -7.97 1.98 12.72
N GLY A 118 -7.00 1.92 13.64
CA GLY A 118 -7.06 1.17 14.90
C GLY A 118 -7.06 -0.34 14.71
N ILE A 119 -6.41 -0.85 13.65
CA ILE A 119 -6.33 -2.28 13.33
C ILE A 119 -4.90 -2.80 13.36
N THR A 120 -4.73 -4.10 13.51
CA THR A 120 -3.43 -4.78 13.47
C THR A 120 -3.41 -5.76 12.29
N CYS A 121 -2.33 -5.71 11.50
CA CYS A 121 -2.07 -6.67 10.42
C CYS A 121 -0.92 -7.58 10.85
N LYS A 122 -1.24 -8.86 11.14
CA LYS A 122 -0.29 -9.84 11.65
C LYS A 122 0.79 -10.17 10.64
N ARG A 123 0.44 -10.38 9.37
CA ARG A 123 1.42 -10.60 8.28
C ARG A 123 2.43 -9.47 8.18
N LEU A 124 1.98 -8.23 8.29
CA LEU A 124 2.86 -7.05 8.30
C LEU A 124 3.76 -7.02 9.54
N ASP A 125 3.21 -7.22 10.73
CA ASP A 125 4.00 -7.23 11.96
C ASP A 125 5.04 -8.36 11.99
N THR A 126 4.72 -9.53 11.43
CA THR A 126 5.67 -10.64 11.25
C THR A 126 6.78 -10.25 10.29
N ALA A 127 6.44 -9.77 9.08
CA ALA A 127 7.43 -9.38 8.08
C ALA A 127 8.39 -8.27 8.58
N MET A 128 7.87 -7.31 9.36
CA MET A 128 8.69 -6.26 9.96
C MET A 128 9.63 -6.78 11.06
N LYS A 129 9.22 -7.79 11.83
CA LYS A 129 10.08 -8.42 12.85
C LYS A 129 11.21 -9.21 12.19
N GLU A 130 10.88 -10.02 11.19
CA GLU A 130 11.85 -10.80 10.42
C GLU A 130 12.93 -9.89 9.82
N ALA A 131 12.53 -8.79 9.16
CA ALA A 131 13.47 -7.79 8.62
C ALA A 131 14.37 -7.14 9.68
N ALA A 132 13.84 -6.90 10.89
CA ALA A 132 14.60 -6.28 11.97
C ALA A 132 15.62 -7.23 12.61
N ASP A 133 15.43 -8.55 12.48
CA ASP A 133 16.33 -9.57 12.99
C ASP A 133 17.43 -9.94 11.97
N GLU A 134 17.13 -9.90 10.67
CA GLU A 134 18.14 -10.07 9.60
C GLU A 134 19.15 -8.91 9.54
N GLY A 135 18.77 -7.70 9.95
CA GLY A 135 19.67 -6.54 10.00
C GLY A 135 20.65 -6.50 11.17
N LYS A 136 20.71 -7.55 12.00
CA LYS A 136 21.57 -7.64 13.20
C LYS A 136 22.71 -8.67 13.10
N GLU A 137 22.84 -9.38 11.98
CA GLU A 137 24.03 -10.17 11.63
C GLU A 137 25.10 -9.33 10.91
#